data_AF-A0A3M8WF75-F1
#
_entry.id   AF-A0A3M8WF75-F1
#
_cell.length_a   1.000
_cell.length_b   1.000
_cell.length_c   1.000
_cell.angle_alpha   90.00
_cell.angle_beta   90.00
_cell.angle_gamma   90.00
#
_symmetry.space_group_name_H-M   'P 1'
#
loop_
_entity.id
_entity.type
_entity.pdbx_description
1 polymer ?
#
loop_
_entity_poly.entity_id
_entity_poly.type
_entity_poly.pdbx_seq_one_letter_code
_entity_poly.pdbx_strand_id
1 'polypeptide(L)'
;MEWVRRPRRLDVAVGIVRVELVCVPSAWSALLTRCARQCTVHFADGREQSAGSGLVRVELSGVELAELMDVAARRGRWWREDPPGRALWRRVYWAATAVVDELGPGHGQGVTVPSITLAAGAHT
;
A
#
# COMPACT_ATOMS: atom_id res chain seq x y z
N MET A 1 -3.82 28.18 15.70
CA MET A 1 -2.94 27.75 14.60
C MET A 1 -2.59 26.27 14.76
N GLU A 2 -3.51 25.36 14.43
CA GLU A 2 -3.30 23.91 14.66
C GLU A 2 -3.41 23.03 13.39
N TRP A 3 -3.56 23.64 12.21
CA TRP A 3 -3.65 22.92 10.94
C TRP A 3 -2.28 22.39 10.44
N VAL A 4 -1.19 22.72 11.13
CA VAL A 4 0.21 22.42 10.76
C VAL A 4 0.71 21.09 11.37
N ARG A 5 -0.03 20.44 12.28
CA ARG A 5 0.53 19.40 13.17
C ARG A 5 0.41 17.94 12.71
N ARG A 6 -0.17 17.64 11.56
CA ARG A 6 -0.10 16.29 10.97
C ARG A 6 0.09 16.42 9.46
N PRO A 7 1.26 16.09 8.89
CA PRO A 7 1.34 15.80 7.48
C PRO A 7 0.26 14.74 7.19
N ARG A 8 -0.52 14.92 6.11
CA ARG A 8 -1.43 13.85 5.71
C ARG A 8 -0.52 12.66 5.41
N ARG A 9 -0.80 11.46 5.94
CA ARG A 9 0.05 10.26 5.74
C ARG A 9 0.48 10.05 4.27
N LEU A 10 -0.31 10.54 3.32
CA LEU A 10 0.03 10.59 1.90
C LEU A 10 1.31 11.40 1.61
N ASP A 11 1.50 12.54 2.26
CA ASP A 11 2.69 13.39 2.11
C ASP A 11 3.96 12.66 2.57
N VAL A 12 3.86 11.89 3.65
CA VAL A 12 4.96 11.04 4.14
C VAL A 12 5.20 9.88 3.17
N ALA A 13 4.15 9.24 2.68
CA ALA A 13 4.24 8.15 1.71
C ALA A 13 4.96 8.59 0.42
N VAL A 14 4.62 9.77 -0.12
CA VAL A 14 5.28 10.33 -1.32
C VAL A 14 6.79 10.55 -1.12
N GLY A 15 7.24 10.81 0.11
CA GLY A 15 8.66 10.97 0.45
C GLY A 15 9.48 9.68 0.47
N ILE A 16 8.83 8.51 0.39
CA ILE A 16 9.48 7.19 0.38
C ILE A 16 10.06 6.92 -1.01
N VAL A 17 11.34 6.59 -1.08
CA VAL A 17 11.98 6.27 -2.36
C VAL A 17 11.49 4.94 -2.91
N ARG A 18 11.43 3.94 -2.03
CA ARG A 18 11.02 2.59 -2.40
C ARG A 18 10.48 1.84 -1.18
N VAL A 19 9.39 1.12 -1.38
CA VAL A 19 8.82 0.13 -0.45
C VAL A 19 8.61 -1.19 -1.18
N GLU A 20 8.77 -2.31 -0.49
CA GLU A 20 8.45 -3.63 -1.05
C GLU A 20 7.10 -4.10 -0.53
N LEU A 21 6.20 -4.48 -1.42
CA LEU A 21 4.95 -5.17 -1.12
C LEU A 21 5.14 -6.66 -1.38
N VAL A 22 5.00 -7.48 -0.34
CA VAL A 22 5.07 -8.95 -0.43
C VAL A 22 3.68 -9.52 -0.22
N CYS A 23 3.14 -10.25 -1.19
CA CYS A 23 1.79 -10.80 -1.10
C CYS A 23 1.63 -12.07 -1.93
N VAL A 24 0.49 -12.77 -1.79
CA VAL A 24 0.17 -13.89 -2.69
C VAL A 24 -0.20 -13.37 -4.09
N PRO A 25 0.10 -14.10 -5.19
CA PRO A 25 -0.18 -13.65 -6.56
C PRO A 25 -1.64 -13.24 -6.79
N SER A 26 -2.58 -13.94 -6.18
CA SER A 26 -4.02 -13.63 -6.30
C SER A 26 -4.40 -12.31 -5.63
N ALA A 27 -3.75 -11.95 -4.52
CA ALA A 27 -3.92 -10.66 -3.88
C ALA A 27 -3.33 -9.55 -4.76
N TRP A 28 -2.14 -9.78 -5.34
CA TRP A 28 -1.52 -8.84 -6.27
C TRP A 28 -2.41 -8.58 -7.49
N SER A 29 -2.86 -9.63 -8.16
CA SER A 29 -3.79 -9.54 -9.30
C SER A 29 -5.08 -8.80 -8.92
N ALA A 30 -5.64 -9.10 -7.74
CA ALA A 30 -6.84 -8.43 -7.23
C ALA A 30 -6.64 -6.94 -6.98
N LEU A 31 -5.43 -6.49 -6.61
CA LEU A 31 -5.07 -5.08 -6.47
C LEU A 31 -4.90 -4.43 -7.84
N LEU A 32 -4.15 -5.05 -8.76
CA LEU A 32 -3.92 -4.55 -10.12
C LEU A 32 -5.21 -4.32 -10.90
N THR A 33 -6.07 -5.33 -11.03
CA THR A 33 -7.36 -5.23 -11.74
C THR A 33 -8.22 -4.08 -11.21
N ARG A 34 -8.09 -3.80 -9.91
CA ARG A 34 -8.93 -2.86 -9.19
C ARG A 34 -8.34 -1.44 -9.17
N CYS A 35 -7.02 -1.27 -9.16
CA CYS A 35 -6.34 0.01 -9.36
C CYS A 35 -6.40 0.47 -10.82
N ALA A 36 -6.18 -0.44 -11.79
CA ALA A 36 -6.18 -0.15 -13.22
C ALA A 36 -7.48 0.52 -13.73
N ARG A 37 -8.63 0.23 -13.10
CA ARG A 37 -9.92 0.87 -13.42
C ARG A 37 -9.98 2.38 -13.16
N GLN A 38 -9.00 2.97 -12.48
CA GLN A 38 -8.94 4.41 -12.18
C GLN A 38 -7.75 5.14 -12.82
N CYS A 39 -7.15 4.59 -13.88
CA CYS A 39 -6.01 5.22 -14.58
C CYS A 39 -4.77 5.46 -13.69
N THR A 40 -4.47 4.57 -12.74
CA THR A 40 -3.21 4.56 -11.99
C THR A 40 -2.12 3.89 -12.86
N VAL A 41 -1.61 4.64 -13.84
CA VAL A 41 -0.62 4.16 -14.83
C VAL A 41 0.68 3.71 -14.15
N HIS A 42 0.99 4.25 -12.98
CA HIS A 42 2.23 3.96 -12.24
C HIS A 42 2.27 2.56 -11.60
N PHE A 43 1.13 1.88 -11.46
CA PHE A 43 1.03 0.59 -10.77
C PHE A 43 1.32 -0.64 -11.64
N ALA A 44 1.25 -0.48 -12.97
CA ALA A 44 1.24 -1.60 -13.90
C ALA A 44 2.63 -2.11 -14.31
N ASP A 45 3.67 -1.30 -14.11
CA ASP A 45 5.05 -1.61 -14.53
C ASP A 45 5.94 -2.15 -13.40
N GLY A 46 5.40 -2.35 -12.21
CA GLY A 46 6.13 -2.89 -11.07
C GLY A 46 6.73 -4.27 -11.41
N ARG A 47 8.05 -4.40 -11.32
CA ARG A 47 8.75 -5.66 -11.59
C ARG A 47 8.39 -6.70 -10.53
N GLU A 48 7.40 -7.53 -10.84
CA GLU A 48 7.06 -8.70 -10.03
C GLU A 48 8.27 -9.62 -9.95
N GLN A 49 8.69 -9.93 -8.72
CA GLN A 49 9.76 -10.88 -8.44
C GLN A 49 9.22 -11.99 -7.55
N SER A 50 9.63 -13.23 -7.80
CA SER A 50 9.31 -14.34 -6.88
C SER A 50 9.99 -14.09 -5.54
N ALA A 51 9.21 -14.07 -4.46
CA ALA A 51 9.72 -13.92 -3.10
C ALA A 51 9.94 -15.26 -2.37
N GLY A 52 9.73 -16.39 -3.08
CA GLY A 52 9.69 -17.72 -2.48
C GLY A 52 8.35 -18.04 -1.81
N SER A 53 8.14 -19.30 -1.44
CA SER A 53 6.95 -19.76 -0.69
C SER A 53 5.59 -19.41 -1.30
N GLY A 54 5.51 -19.29 -2.62
CA GLY A 54 4.27 -18.91 -3.32
C GLY A 54 3.87 -17.44 -3.17
N LEU A 55 4.83 -16.58 -2.78
CA LEU A 55 4.64 -15.13 -2.65
C LEU A 55 5.32 -14.39 -3.80
N VAL A 56 4.77 -13.22 -4.12
CA VAL A 56 5.35 -12.24 -5.03
C VAL A 56 5.80 -11.04 -4.24
N ARG A 57 6.93 -10.47 -4.66
CA ARG A 57 7.48 -9.19 -4.22
C ARG A 57 7.28 -8.19 -5.33
N VAL A 58 6.75 -7.03 -4.97
CA VAL A 58 6.54 -5.90 -5.86
C VAL A 58 7.17 -4.68 -5.23
N GLU A 59 8.03 -4.00 -5.97
CA GLU A 59 8.59 -2.73 -5.54
C GLU A 59 7.62 -1.62 -5.91
N LEU A 60 7.35 -0.73 -4.95
CA LEU A 60 6.52 0.45 -5.16
C LEU A 60 7.31 1.71 -4.82
N SER A 61 7.11 2.76 -5.61
CA SER A 61 7.53 4.11 -5.26
C SER A 61 6.64 4.70 -4.16
N GLY A 62 7.07 5.79 -3.54
CA GLY A 62 6.25 6.51 -2.56
C GLY A 62 4.94 7.06 -3.14
N VAL A 63 4.95 7.45 -4.42
CA VAL A 63 3.76 7.91 -5.15
C VAL A 63 2.78 6.76 -5.33
N GLU A 64 3.24 5.60 -5.79
CA GLU A 64 2.41 4.39 -5.90
C GLU A 64 1.86 3.98 -4.53
N LEU A 65 2.68 3.99 -3.48
CA LEU A 65 2.19 3.70 -2.13
C LEU A 65 1.08 4.67 -1.70
N ALA A 66 1.24 5.97 -1.97
CA ALA A 66 0.22 6.98 -1.64
C ALA A 66 -1.08 6.74 -2.42
N GLU A 67 -1.00 6.42 -3.72
CA GLU A 67 -2.16 6.05 -4.54
C GLU A 67 -2.85 4.79 -4.00
N LEU A 68 -2.07 3.76 -3.65
CA LEU A 68 -2.59 2.52 -3.06
C LEU A 68 -3.35 2.81 -1.77
N MET A 69 -2.78 3.64 -0.90
CA MET A 69 -3.40 4.06 0.36
C MET A 69 -4.70 4.82 0.14
N ASP A 70 -4.74 5.73 -0.82
CA ASP A 70 -5.93 6.52 -1.15
C ASP A 70 -7.06 5.63 -1.71
N VAL A 71 -6.75 4.73 -2.65
CA VAL A 71 -7.70 3.75 -3.18
C VAL A 71 -8.19 2.81 -2.08
N ALA A 72 -7.27 2.30 -1.25
CA ALA A 72 -7.59 1.41 -0.13
C ALA A 72 -8.49 2.10 0.90
N ALA A 73 -8.25 3.37 1.21
CA ALA A 73 -9.06 4.16 2.13
C ALA A 73 -10.50 4.38 1.63
N ARG A 74 -10.67 4.60 0.32
CA ARG A 74 -11.99 4.72 -0.30
C ARG A 74 -12.73 3.39 -0.32
N ARG A 75 -12.07 2.33 -0.79
CA ARG A 75 -12.73 1.01 -0.97
C ARG A 75 -12.96 0.28 0.35
N GLY A 76 -12.04 0.38 1.30
CA GLY A 76 -12.19 -0.19 2.63
C GLY A 76 -13.38 0.39 3.42
N ARG A 77 -13.75 1.65 3.13
CA ARG A 77 -14.90 2.34 3.76
C ARG A 77 -16.22 2.13 3.05
N TRP A 78 -16.24 2.20 1.72
CA TRP A 78 -17.48 2.35 0.95
C TRP A 78 -17.86 1.12 0.12
N TRP A 79 -16.97 0.14 -0.05
CA TRP A 79 -17.24 -1.02 -0.89
C TRP A 79 -18.09 -2.07 -0.17
N ARG A 80 -19.42 -2.01 -0.36
CA ARG A 80 -20.38 -2.93 0.31
C ARG A 80 -20.60 -4.25 -0.45
N GLU A 81 -20.35 -4.26 -1.76
CA GLU A 81 -20.75 -5.35 -2.67
C GLU A 81 -19.75 -6.52 -2.76
N ASP A 82 -18.57 -6.41 -2.14
CA ASP A 82 -17.51 -7.44 -2.16
C ASP A 82 -16.84 -7.52 -0.77
N PRO A 83 -17.41 -8.28 0.18
CA PRO A 83 -16.85 -8.39 1.53
C PRO A 83 -15.39 -8.88 1.58
N PRO A 84 -14.97 -9.88 0.78
CA PRO A 84 -13.56 -10.28 0.68
C PRO A 84 -12.66 -9.16 0.15
N GLY A 85 -13.06 -8.48 -0.93
CA GLY A 85 -12.32 -7.34 -1.47
C GLY A 85 -12.17 -6.21 -0.46
N ARG A 86 -13.23 -5.88 0.27
CA ARG A 86 -13.20 -4.88 1.34
C ARG A 86 -12.21 -5.25 2.45
N ALA A 87 -12.16 -6.51 2.87
CA ALA A 87 -11.22 -6.97 3.88
C ALA A 87 -9.77 -6.85 3.41
N LEU A 88 -9.49 -7.22 2.15
CA LEU A 88 -8.18 -7.02 1.52
C LEU A 88 -7.78 -5.53 1.54
N TRP A 89 -8.64 -4.64 1.06
CA TRP A 89 -8.36 -3.20 1.04
C TRP A 89 -8.14 -2.60 2.42
N ARG A 90 -8.89 -3.04 3.43
CA ARG A 90 -8.63 -2.62 4.81
C ARG A 90 -7.26 -3.08 5.29
N ARG A 91 -6.86 -4.32 5.03
CA ARG A 91 -5.54 -4.84 5.41
C ARG A 91 -4.41 -4.06 4.73
N VAL A 92 -4.55 -3.79 3.43
CA VAL A 92 -3.59 -2.96 2.68
C VAL A 92 -3.47 -1.58 3.31
N TYR A 93 -4.60 -0.91 3.57
CA TYR A 93 -4.60 0.42 4.18
C TYR A 93 -3.88 0.40 5.53
N TRP A 94 -4.23 -0.53 6.43
CA TRP A 94 -3.62 -0.62 7.75
C TRP A 94 -2.12 -0.90 7.70
N ALA A 95 -1.70 -1.85 6.88
CA ALA A 95 -0.29 -2.21 6.75
C ALA A 95 0.53 -1.05 6.18
N ALA A 96 0.03 -0.37 5.14
CA ALA A 96 0.68 0.81 4.58
C ALA A 96 0.72 1.98 5.58
N THR A 97 -0.35 2.22 6.34
CA THR A 97 -0.34 3.26 7.37
C THR A 97 0.64 2.96 8.49
N ALA A 98 0.84 1.69 8.87
CA ALA A 98 1.79 1.33 9.91
C ALA A 98 3.23 1.68 9.49
N VAL A 99 3.63 1.31 8.26
CA VAL A 99 4.95 1.67 7.72
C VAL A 99 5.15 3.18 7.63
N VAL A 100 4.12 3.91 7.20
CA VAL A 100 4.18 5.37 7.10
C VAL A 100 4.22 6.04 8.48
N ASP A 101 3.49 5.52 9.45
CA ASP A 101 3.45 6.07 10.81
C ASP A 101 4.77 5.82 11.56
N GLU A 102 5.47 4.71 11.30
CA GLU A 102 6.80 4.42 11.84
C GLU A 102 7.87 5.42 11.39
N LEU A 103 7.76 5.96 10.17
CA LEU A 103 8.66 7.01 9.68
C LEU A 103 8.36 8.36 10.31
N GLY A 104 7.10 8.66 10.61
CA GLY A 104 6.69 9.94 11.18
C GLY A 104 7.01 11.19 10.33
N PRO A 105 6.59 12.37 10.79
CA PRO A 105 6.89 13.65 10.12
C PRO A 105 8.38 13.98 10.22
N GLY A 106 9.06 14.16 9.08
CA GLY A 106 10.44 14.69 9.07
C GLY A 106 11.53 13.71 8.62
N HIS A 107 11.22 12.42 8.43
CA HIS A 107 12.08 11.51 7.67
C HIS A 107 11.90 11.76 6.17
N GLY A 108 12.32 12.95 5.74
CA GLY A 108 12.20 13.42 4.37
C GLY A 108 13.34 12.89 3.50
N GLN A 109 12.97 12.15 2.46
CA GLN A 109 13.75 11.81 1.27
C GLN A 109 14.89 10.80 1.49
N GLY A 110 14.90 9.75 0.64
CA GLY A 110 16.03 8.80 0.61
C GLY A 110 15.86 7.54 1.46
N VAL A 111 14.77 7.39 2.21
CA VAL A 111 14.63 6.27 3.15
C VAL A 111 14.05 5.03 2.46
N THR A 112 14.80 3.92 2.54
CA THR A 112 14.28 2.58 2.27
C THR A 112 13.50 2.11 3.49
N VAL A 113 12.25 1.74 3.29
CA VAL A 113 11.32 1.40 4.38
C VAL A 113 11.13 -0.12 4.50
N PRO A 114 10.64 -0.62 5.66
CA PRO A 114 10.30 -2.03 5.82
C PRO A 114 9.33 -2.52 4.74
N SER A 115 9.42 -3.80 4.39
CA SER A 115 8.49 -4.41 3.45
C SER A 115 7.09 -4.56 4.05
N ILE A 116 6.07 -4.20 3.28
CA ILE A 116 4.67 -4.42 3.59
C ILE A 116 4.34 -5.86 3.21
N THR A 117 4.04 -6.71 4.18
CA THR A 117 3.65 -8.10 3.92
C THR A 117 2.15 -8.31 4.09
N LEU A 118 1.48 -8.75 3.02
CA LEU A 118 0.07 -9.18 3.01
C LEU A 118 0.01 -10.71 3.04
N ALA A 119 0.37 -11.32 4.18
CA ALA A 119 0.22 -12.76 4.37
C ALA A 119 -1.24 -13.10 4.74
N ALA A 120 -1.69 -14.29 4.33
CA ALA A 120 -2.95 -14.86 4.78
C ALA A 120 -2.82 -15.31 6.25
N GLY A 121 -3.02 -14.37 7.18
CA GLY A 121 -3.33 -14.65 8.58
C GLY A 121 -2.18 -14.57 9.57
N ALA A 122 -2.28 -13.60 10.48
CA ALA A 122 -1.97 -13.77 11.91
C ALA A 122 -2.71 -12.66 12.67
N HIS A 123 -4.04 -12.76 12.75
CA HIS A 123 -4.70 -12.25 13.95
C HIS A 123 -4.35 -13.27 15.03
N THR A 124 -3.53 -12.84 15.99
CA THR A 124 -3.57 -13.40 17.34
C THR A 124 -4.92 -13.12 17.98
#